data_AF-A0A1R1XKA7-F1
#
_entry.id   AF-A0A1R1XKA7-F1
#
_cell.length_a   1.000
_cell.length_b   1.000
_cell.length_c   1.000
_cell.angle_alpha   90.00
_cell.angle_beta   90.00
_cell.angle_gamma   90.00
#
_symmetry.space_group_name_H-M   'P 1'
#
loop_
_entity.id
_entity.type
_entity.pdbx_description
1 polymer ?
#
loop_
_entity_poly.entity_id
_entity_poly.type
_entity_poly.pdbx_seq_one_letter_code
_entity_poly.pdbx_strand_id
1 'polypeptide(L)'
;NIKSNPSLESLNFPKLFQASNINISSNKISSFAADSLLNAGDISISENASLKNIGFSKLTSITGSFKISENSGSTDAQLPNLARVQGDATFENVSNLNMSLLSSTGGSLAFNNNAFSTLVLNNLKNVQNNLSITNNNNIESFSFPELTTVGGDVSISGNNQLNSVGPLSLPKLSVVQGKFEASGNFNTFVLPGLTSIIGGYTLNYSDTFDCNALKDSIQSKVNSFRCAKNGSSTGSSPQANPSATATATTTDSAPTTSSKSSSSSLSNSNSNSNSNSNSNSNSNSSSNSNSSSNSSSSSTGSIALLSSPLSALVALLTLAASLY
;
A
#
# COMPACT_ATOMS: atom_id res chain seq x y z
N ASN A 1 -10.58 -28.99 -3.01
CA ASN A 1 -11.33 -28.35 -1.91
C ASN A 1 -10.99 -29.01 -0.61
N ILE A 2 -10.33 -28.30 0.32
CA ILE A 2 -9.98 -28.76 1.66
C ILE A 2 -10.44 -27.68 2.62
N LYS A 3 -11.60 -27.90 3.25
CA LYS A 3 -12.30 -26.89 4.04
C LYS A 3 -12.63 -27.40 5.43
N SER A 4 -12.52 -26.53 6.43
CA SER A 4 -13.04 -26.75 7.78
C SER A 4 -12.48 -28.01 8.47
N ASN A 5 -11.17 -28.27 8.33
CA ASN A 5 -10.48 -29.38 9.01
C ASN A 5 -9.66 -28.85 10.19
N PRO A 6 -10.23 -28.75 11.41
CA PRO A 6 -9.55 -28.15 12.56
C PRO A 6 -8.42 -29.00 13.14
N SER A 7 -8.23 -30.23 12.64
CA SER A 7 -7.16 -31.17 13.02
C SER A 7 -6.12 -31.38 11.91
N LEU A 8 -6.24 -30.69 10.77
CA LEU A 8 -5.26 -30.78 9.67
C LEU A 8 -4.17 -29.72 9.89
N GLU A 9 -2.96 -30.19 10.22
CA GLU A 9 -1.82 -29.32 10.61
C GLU A 9 -0.78 -29.10 9.51
N SER A 10 -0.76 -29.97 8.49
CA SER A 10 0.12 -29.85 7.32
C SER A 10 -0.56 -30.35 6.06
N LEU A 11 -0.19 -29.79 4.90
CA LEU A 11 -0.74 -30.17 3.61
C LEU A 11 0.29 -30.00 2.49
N ASN A 12 0.68 -31.09 1.83
CA ASN A 12 1.69 -31.08 0.78
C ASN A 12 1.27 -31.97 -0.40
N PHE A 13 1.37 -31.44 -1.62
CA PHE A 13 1.09 -32.14 -2.87
C PHE A 13 2.31 -32.14 -3.81
N PRO A 14 3.39 -32.91 -3.50
CA PRO A 14 4.64 -32.87 -4.26
C PRO A 14 4.53 -33.41 -5.69
N LYS A 15 3.40 -34.06 -6.03
CA LYS A 15 3.12 -34.65 -7.36
C LYS A 15 1.90 -34.04 -8.06
N LEU A 16 1.22 -33.05 -7.46
CA LEU A 16 0.11 -32.38 -8.12
C LEU A 16 0.67 -31.49 -9.24
N PHE A 17 0.42 -31.88 -10.50
CA PHE A 17 0.98 -31.22 -11.67
C PHE A 17 0.05 -30.16 -12.29
N GLN A 18 -1.26 -30.38 -12.16
CA GLN A 18 -2.31 -29.49 -12.64
C GLN A 18 -3.52 -29.61 -11.71
N ALA A 19 -4.26 -28.50 -11.51
CA ALA A 19 -5.51 -28.50 -10.75
C ALA A 19 -6.51 -27.53 -11.38
N SER A 20 -7.77 -27.95 -11.55
CA SER A 20 -8.80 -26.99 -11.97
C SER A 20 -9.03 -25.93 -10.89
N ASN A 21 -9.18 -26.35 -9.62
CA ASN A 21 -9.42 -25.43 -8.51
C ASN A 21 -8.69 -25.89 -7.24
N ILE A 22 -7.92 -24.99 -6.63
CA ILE A 22 -7.34 -25.17 -5.30
C ILE A 22 -8.08 -24.23 -4.35
N ASN A 23 -8.96 -24.78 -3.52
CA ASN A 23 -9.63 -24.03 -2.46
C ASN A 23 -9.29 -24.68 -1.11
N ILE A 24 -8.60 -23.93 -0.25
CA ILE A 24 -8.09 -24.36 1.05
C ILE A 24 -8.54 -23.32 2.09
N SER A 25 -9.56 -23.64 2.89
CA SER A 25 -10.11 -22.67 3.85
C SER A 25 -10.37 -23.21 5.25
N SER A 26 -10.22 -22.35 6.25
CA SER A 26 -10.70 -22.60 7.62
C SER A 26 -10.07 -23.86 8.27
N ASN A 27 -8.78 -24.13 7.99
CA ASN A 27 -8.01 -25.25 8.57
C ASN A 27 -6.92 -24.74 9.54
N LYS A 28 -6.31 -25.64 10.32
CA LYS A 28 -5.16 -25.32 11.19
C LYS A 28 -3.80 -25.61 10.55
N ILE A 29 -3.72 -25.66 9.22
CA ILE A 29 -2.47 -25.95 8.53
C ILE A 29 -1.43 -24.87 8.81
N SER A 30 -0.19 -25.29 9.07
CA SER A 30 0.96 -24.40 9.29
C SER A 30 1.72 -24.08 7.99
N SER A 31 1.62 -24.98 7.00
CA SER A 31 2.21 -24.84 5.68
C SER A 31 1.34 -25.48 4.60
N PHE A 32 1.45 -24.94 3.39
CA PHE A 32 0.90 -25.52 2.17
C PHE A 32 1.96 -25.52 1.07
N ALA A 33 2.15 -26.64 0.38
CA ALA A 33 3.07 -26.74 -0.76
C ALA A 33 2.48 -27.56 -1.91
N ALA A 34 2.69 -27.09 -3.14
CA ALA A 34 2.33 -27.76 -4.38
C ALA A 34 3.43 -27.55 -5.43
N ASP A 35 4.68 -27.89 -5.10
CA ASP A 35 5.87 -27.51 -5.87
C ASP A 35 6.00 -28.09 -7.28
N SER A 36 5.22 -29.13 -7.61
CA SER A 36 5.15 -29.68 -8.98
C SER A 36 4.02 -29.09 -9.83
N LEU A 37 3.17 -28.23 -9.26
CA LEU A 37 2.03 -27.64 -9.96
C LEU A 37 2.54 -26.66 -11.01
N LEU A 38 2.24 -26.91 -12.29
CA LEU A 38 2.60 -25.97 -13.36
C LEU A 38 1.49 -24.97 -13.64
N ASN A 39 0.23 -25.39 -13.56
CA ASN A 39 -0.93 -24.59 -13.95
C ASN A 39 -2.14 -24.84 -13.03
N ALA A 40 -2.90 -23.79 -12.73
CA ALA A 40 -4.17 -23.88 -12.03
C ALA A 40 -5.30 -23.13 -12.77
N GLY A 41 -6.56 -23.46 -12.48
CA GLY A 41 -7.71 -22.57 -12.75
C GLY A 41 -7.78 -21.50 -11.68
N ASP A 42 -8.60 -21.70 -10.63
CA ASP A 42 -8.62 -20.80 -9.46
C ASP A 42 -7.73 -21.32 -8.32
N ILE A 43 -7.12 -20.39 -7.58
CA ILE A 43 -6.44 -20.66 -6.29
C ILE A 43 -7.00 -19.72 -5.22
N SER A 44 -7.57 -20.26 -4.15
CA SER A 44 -8.07 -19.52 -2.99
C SER A 44 -7.59 -20.18 -1.71
N ILE A 45 -6.78 -19.46 -0.92
CA ILE A 45 -6.23 -19.92 0.35
C ILE A 45 -6.61 -18.88 1.42
N SER A 46 -7.63 -19.16 2.22
CA SER A 46 -8.21 -18.19 3.17
C SER A 46 -8.50 -18.77 4.56
N GLU A 47 -8.60 -17.93 5.59
CA GLU A 47 -9.03 -18.32 6.95
C GLU A 47 -8.17 -19.40 7.63
N ASN A 48 -6.94 -19.67 7.15
CA ASN A 48 -6.06 -20.65 7.78
C ASN A 48 -5.18 -19.91 8.82
N ALA A 49 -5.74 -19.68 10.01
CA ALA A 49 -5.16 -18.81 11.05
C ALA A 49 -3.73 -19.21 11.52
N SER A 50 -3.29 -20.45 11.26
CA SER A 50 -1.94 -20.94 11.59
C SER A 50 -0.98 -20.97 10.39
N LEU A 51 -1.44 -20.66 9.18
CA LEU A 51 -0.69 -20.84 7.94
C LEU A 51 0.41 -19.78 7.81
N LYS A 52 1.66 -20.23 7.86
CA LYS A 52 2.87 -19.38 7.75
C LYS A 52 3.57 -19.47 6.41
N ASN A 53 3.39 -20.55 5.65
CA ASN A 53 4.15 -20.80 4.42
C ASN A 53 3.25 -21.31 3.29
N ILE A 54 3.34 -20.69 2.11
CA ILE A 54 2.69 -21.12 0.85
C ILE A 54 3.78 -21.27 -0.21
N GLY A 55 3.97 -22.49 -0.73
CA GLY A 55 5.00 -22.83 -1.71
C GLY A 55 4.43 -23.31 -3.06
N PHE A 56 4.82 -22.64 -4.13
CA PHE A 56 4.50 -23.00 -5.51
C PHE A 56 5.75 -22.90 -6.41
N SER A 57 6.74 -23.76 -6.18
CA SER A 57 8.05 -23.65 -6.84
C SER A 57 8.02 -23.65 -8.38
N LYS A 58 7.03 -24.30 -9.03
CA LYS A 58 6.94 -24.41 -10.50
C LYS A 58 5.67 -23.84 -11.14
N LEU A 59 4.80 -23.17 -10.38
CA LEU A 59 3.55 -22.62 -10.91
C LEU A 59 3.88 -21.48 -11.89
N THR A 60 3.48 -21.63 -13.15
CA THR A 60 3.76 -20.63 -14.20
C THR A 60 2.53 -19.82 -14.58
N SER A 61 1.33 -20.41 -14.55
CA SER A 61 0.09 -19.71 -14.88
C SER A 61 -1.13 -20.11 -14.04
N ILE A 62 -2.01 -19.13 -13.83
CA ILE A 62 -3.32 -19.29 -13.21
C ILE A 62 -4.36 -18.79 -14.23
N THR A 63 -5.26 -19.67 -14.68
CA THR A 63 -6.23 -19.36 -15.75
C THR A 63 -7.53 -18.74 -15.26
N GLY A 64 -7.78 -18.77 -13.95
CA GLY A 64 -8.77 -17.97 -13.22
C GLY A 64 -8.10 -16.99 -12.27
N SER A 65 -8.67 -16.82 -11.08
CA SER A 65 -8.23 -15.86 -10.05
C SER A 65 -7.34 -16.49 -8.98
N PHE A 66 -6.52 -15.67 -8.32
CA PHE A 66 -5.65 -16.04 -7.21
C PHE A 66 -5.94 -15.19 -5.98
N LYS A 67 -6.33 -15.81 -4.86
CA LYS A 67 -6.61 -15.13 -3.58
C LYS A 67 -5.84 -15.78 -2.43
N ILE A 68 -5.11 -14.95 -1.69
CA ILE A 68 -4.62 -15.22 -0.33
C ILE A 68 -5.22 -14.14 0.58
N SER A 69 -5.98 -14.52 1.61
CA SER A 69 -6.52 -13.58 2.61
C SER A 69 -6.68 -14.24 3.98
N GLU A 70 -6.85 -13.47 5.05
CA GLU A 70 -7.39 -13.98 6.33
C GLU A 70 -6.59 -15.16 6.95
N ASN A 71 -5.33 -15.33 6.55
CA ASN A 71 -4.39 -16.29 7.12
C ASN A 71 -3.61 -15.63 8.29
N SER A 72 -2.52 -16.23 8.76
CA SER A 72 -1.89 -15.93 10.07
C SER A 72 -1.30 -14.52 10.30
N GLY A 73 -1.41 -13.58 9.35
CA GLY A 73 -0.73 -12.27 9.40
C GLY A 73 0.79 -12.33 9.18
N SER A 74 1.38 -13.52 9.29
CA SER A 74 2.79 -13.82 9.03
C SER A 74 2.93 -14.88 7.93
N THR A 75 2.13 -14.77 6.87
CA THR A 75 2.18 -15.73 5.74
C THR A 75 3.29 -15.33 4.76
N ASP A 76 4.28 -16.19 4.57
CA ASP A 76 5.25 -16.13 3.48
C ASP A 76 4.70 -16.90 2.25
N ALA A 77 4.63 -16.23 1.10
CA ALA A 77 4.11 -16.77 -0.14
C ALA A 77 5.17 -16.75 -1.25
N GLN A 78 5.66 -17.94 -1.64
CA GLN A 78 6.74 -18.12 -2.60
C GLN A 78 6.22 -18.73 -3.91
N LEU A 79 6.13 -17.89 -4.94
CA LEU A 79 5.69 -18.21 -6.31
C LEU A 79 6.70 -17.69 -7.36
N PRO A 80 7.99 -18.05 -7.26
CA PRO A 80 9.06 -17.43 -8.04
C PRO A 80 8.89 -17.55 -9.56
N ASN A 81 8.13 -18.55 -10.03
CA ASN A 81 7.92 -18.83 -11.45
C ASN A 81 6.56 -18.34 -12.00
N LEU A 82 5.69 -17.73 -11.18
CA LEU A 82 4.36 -17.31 -11.61
C LEU A 82 4.48 -16.14 -12.60
N ALA A 83 4.17 -16.41 -13.87
CA ALA A 83 4.32 -15.44 -14.96
C ALA A 83 3.02 -14.72 -15.32
N ARG A 84 1.84 -15.32 -15.07
CA ARG A 84 0.54 -14.76 -15.45
C ARG A 84 -0.62 -15.25 -14.59
N VAL A 85 -1.52 -14.34 -14.24
CA VAL A 85 -2.86 -14.64 -13.69
C VAL A 85 -3.89 -14.08 -14.68
N GLN A 86 -4.87 -14.87 -15.12
CA GLN A 86 -5.88 -14.37 -16.07
C GLN A 86 -7.07 -13.68 -15.40
N GLY A 87 -7.39 -14.04 -14.17
CA GLY A 87 -8.39 -13.34 -13.33
C GLY A 87 -7.76 -12.29 -12.43
N ASP A 88 -8.44 -12.01 -11.32
CA ASP A 88 -7.95 -11.12 -10.27
C ASP A 88 -6.86 -11.81 -9.44
N ALA A 89 -5.92 -11.03 -8.92
CA ALA A 89 -4.90 -11.46 -7.97
C ALA A 89 -4.97 -10.60 -6.70
N THR A 90 -5.32 -11.20 -5.56
CA THR A 90 -5.53 -10.52 -4.28
C THR A 90 -4.67 -11.13 -3.18
N PHE A 91 -3.87 -10.30 -2.53
CA PHE A 91 -2.95 -10.68 -1.46
C PHE A 91 -3.23 -9.86 -0.20
N GLU A 92 -3.62 -10.56 0.86
CA GLU A 92 -3.93 -9.99 2.17
C GLU A 92 -3.35 -10.83 3.31
N ASN A 93 -2.88 -10.14 4.36
CA ASN A 93 -2.23 -10.73 5.54
C ASN A 93 -0.96 -11.54 5.20
N VAL A 94 -0.23 -11.09 4.18
CA VAL A 94 1.05 -11.66 3.72
C VAL A 94 2.22 -10.84 4.30
N SER A 95 3.24 -11.52 4.84
CA SER A 95 4.45 -10.88 5.39
C SER A 95 5.65 -10.90 4.44
N ASN A 96 5.65 -11.81 3.46
CA ASN A 96 6.66 -11.88 2.41
C ASN A 96 6.02 -12.47 1.14
N LEU A 97 6.34 -11.92 -0.02
CA LEU A 97 5.72 -12.31 -1.29
C LEU A 97 6.74 -12.29 -2.42
N ASN A 98 7.02 -13.46 -2.99
CA ASN A 98 7.85 -13.57 -4.19
C ASN A 98 7.02 -14.04 -5.37
N MET A 99 6.83 -13.13 -6.33
CA MET A 99 6.19 -13.40 -7.62
C MET A 99 6.88 -12.52 -8.68
N SER A 100 8.21 -12.47 -8.60
CA SER A 100 9.08 -11.54 -9.34
C SER A 100 8.94 -11.64 -10.88
N LEU A 101 8.51 -12.80 -11.38
CA LEU A 101 8.28 -13.05 -12.80
C LEU A 101 6.87 -12.70 -13.29
N LEU A 102 5.95 -12.26 -12.42
CA LEU A 102 4.58 -11.91 -12.84
C LEU A 102 4.64 -10.79 -13.89
N SER A 103 4.13 -11.09 -15.07
CA SER A 103 4.14 -10.19 -16.23
C SER A 103 2.82 -9.46 -16.46
N SER A 104 1.70 -10.06 -16.06
CA SER A 104 0.36 -9.51 -16.30
C SER A 104 -0.71 -10.12 -15.39
N THR A 105 -1.72 -9.32 -15.07
CA THR A 105 -3.03 -9.78 -14.59
C THR A 105 -4.11 -9.48 -15.63
N GLY A 106 -4.95 -10.47 -15.95
CA GLY A 106 -6.14 -10.28 -16.80
C GLY A 106 -7.36 -9.75 -16.04
N GLY A 107 -7.29 -9.71 -14.71
CA GLY A 107 -8.16 -8.92 -13.84
C GLY A 107 -7.37 -7.87 -13.04
N SER A 108 -7.87 -7.57 -11.85
CA SER A 108 -7.32 -6.61 -10.89
C SER A 108 -6.13 -7.20 -10.14
N LEU A 109 -5.24 -6.34 -9.64
CA LEU A 109 -4.12 -6.72 -8.78
C LEU A 109 -4.21 -5.92 -7.48
N ALA A 110 -4.38 -6.61 -6.34
CA ALA A 110 -4.62 -5.98 -5.05
C ALA A 110 -3.70 -6.50 -3.94
N PHE A 111 -3.08 -5.57 -3.21
CA PHE A 111 -2.26 -5.80 -2.03
C PHE A 111 -2.86 -5.03 -0.86
N ASN A 112 -3.51 -5.74 0.06
CA ASN A 112 -4.28 -5.15 1.16
C ASN A 112 -3.74 -5.65 2.51
N ASN A 113 -3.58 -4.78 3.52
CA ASN A 113 -3.27 -5.19 4.90
C ASN A 113 -1.99 -6.06 5.05
N ASN A 114 -0.99 -5.93 4.17
CA ASN A 114 0.22 -6.75 4.22
C ASN A 114 1.31 -6.14 5.12
N ALA A 115 2.20 -7.01 5.60
CA ALA A 115 3.24 -6.67 6.58
C ALA A 115 4.65 -6.51 5.98
N PHE A 116 4.84 -6.77 4.67
CA PHE A 116 6.12 -6.56 3.98
C PHE A 116 6.49 -5.07 3.89
N SER A 117 7.78 -4.77 3.97
CA SER A 117 8.30 -3.39 3.81
C SER A 117 8.58 -2.99 2.36
N THR A 118 8.73 -3.97 1.46
CA THR A 118 8.99 -3.74 0.03
C THR A 118 8.09 -4.61 -0.84
N LEU A 119 7.70 -4.10 -2.01
CA LEU A 119 6.93 -4.83 -3.01
C LEU A 119 7.50 -4.59 -4.42
N VAL A 120 8.12 -5.62 -5.01
CA VAL A 120 8.82 -5.49 -6.28
C VAL A 120 8.30 -6.51 -7.29
N LEU A 121 7.79 -6.02 -8.43
CA LEU A 121 7.34 -6.85 -9.55
C LEU A 121 8.06 -6.40 -10.82
N ASN A 122 9.31 -6.83 -10.95
CA ASN A 122 10.22 -6.40 -12.00
C ASN A 122 9.67 -6.60 -13.42
N ASN A 123 8.86 -7.65 -13.62
CA ASN A 123 8.37 -8.03 -14.94
C ASN A 123 6.93 -7.57 -15.24
N LEU A 124 6.22 -6.97 -14.28
CA LEU A 124 4.79 -6.63 -14.43
C LEU A 124 4.63 -5.51 -15.45
N LYS A 125 3.96 -5.80 -16.58
CA LYS A 125 3.76 -4.88 -17.70
C LYS A 125 2.37 -4.29 -17.78
N ASN A 126 1.34 -5.06 -17.39
CA ASN A 126 -0.06 -4.72 -17.58
C ASN A 126 -0.91 -5.26 -16.42
N VAL A 127 -1.82 -4.42 -15.92
CA VAL A 127 -2.95 -4.81 -15.06
C VAL A 127 -4.22 -4.47 -15.83
N GLN A 128 -5.02 -5.48 -16.18
CA GLN A 128 -6.15 -5.28 -17.10
C GLN A 128 -7.29 -4.47 -16.46
N ASN A 129 -7.51 -4.62 -15.15
CA ASN A 129 -8.50 -3.85 -14.40
C ASN A 129 -7.77 -2.93 -13.39
N ASN A 130 -8.12 -3.01 -12.10
CA ASN A 130 -7.65 -2.08 -11.08
C ASN A 130 -6.31 -2.52 -10.46
N LEU A 131 -5.45 -1.56 -10.11
CA LEU A 131 -4.26 -1.77 -9.27
C LEU A 131 -4.49 -1.14 -7.90
N SER A 132 -4.40 -1.94 -6.83
CA SER A 132 -4.63 -1.51 -5.45
C SER A 132 -3.44 -1.86 -4.56
N ILE A 133 -2.87 -0.86 -3.89
CA ILE A 133 -1.90 -1.03 -2.79
C ILE A 133 -2.48 -0.28 -1.60
N THR A 134 -3.21 -0.98 -0.71
CA THR A 134 -3.93 -0.33 0.39
C THR A 134 -3.64 -0.90 1.77
N ASN A 135 -3.60 -0.03 2.78
CA ASN A 135 -3.46 -0.39 4.20
C ASN A 135 -2.22 -1.24 4.55
N ASN A 136 -1.19 -1.25 3.69
CA ASN A 136 0.06 -1.99 3.95
C ASN A 136 0.94 -1.10 4.84
N ASN A 137 0.60 -1.04 6.14
CA ASN A 137 1.16 -0.05 7.07
C ASN A 137 2.70 -0.03 7.13
N ASN A 138 3.35 -1.16 6.83
CA ASN A 138 4.81 -1.30 6.87
C ASN A 138 5.51 -0.97 5.55
N ILE A 139 4.79 -0.77 4.44
CA ILE A 139 5.42 -0.62 3.13
C ILE A 139 6.17 0.72 3.04
N GLU A 140 7.49 0.65 2.86
CA GLU A 140 8.38 1.80 2.71
C GLU A 140 8.59 2.13 1.22
N SER A 141 8.54 1.10 0.35
CA SER A 141 8.70 1.27 -1.09
C SER A 141 7.99 0.17 -1.90
N PHE A 142 7.64 0.50 -3.14
CA PHE A 142 7.29 -0.48 -4.16
C PHE A 142 7.91 -0.10 -5.50
N SER A 143 8.11 -1.07 -6.40
CA SER A 143 8.67 -0.86 -7.74
C SER A 143 8.09 -1.83 -8.76
N PHE A 144 7.40 -1.28 -9.78
CA PHE A 144 6.91 -1.99 -10.96
C PHE A 144 7.55 -1.35 -12.21
N PRO A 145 8.86 -1.57 -12.45
CA PRO A 145 9.63 -0.80 -13.42
C PRO A 145 9.16 -0.98 -14.86
N GLU A 146 8.55 -2.12 -15.19
CA GLU A 146 8.02 -2.43 -16.53
C GLU A 146 6.52 -2.12 -16.70
N LEU A 147 5.81 -1.64 -15.67
CA LEU A 147 4.35 -1.43 -15.75
C LEU A 147 4.05 -0.26 -16.67
N THR A 148 3.31 -0.52 -17.74
CA THR A 148 2.98 0.47 -18.79
C THR A 148 1.52 0.91 -18.76
N THR A 149 0.60 0.00 -18.40
CA THR A 149 -0.84 0.23 -18.51
C THR A 149 -1.60 -0.38 -17.34
N VAL A 150 -2.53 0.41 -16.78
CA VAL A 150 -3.60 -0.05 -15.90
C VAL A 150 -4.95 0.23 -16.58
N GLY A 151 -5.73 -0.81 -16.85
CA GLY A 151 -6.98 -0.72 -17.61
C GLY A 151 -8.21 -0.30 -16.79
N GLY A 152 -8.06 -0.16 -15.47
CA GLY A 152 -9.03 0.45 -14.56
C GLY A 152 -8.37 1.51 -13.67
N ASP A 153 -8.80 1.56 -12.41
CA ASP A 153 -8.34 2.54 -11.41
C ASP A 153 -6.99 2.14 -10.79
N VAL A 154 -6.19 3.12 -10.39
CA VAL A 154 -5.02 2.94 -9.49
C VAL A 154 -5.36 3.54 -8.13
N SER A 155 -5.24 2.76 -7.05
CA SER A 155 -5.44 3.21 -5.67
C SER A 155 -4.23 2.90 -4.79
N ILE A 156 -3.70 3.94 -4.13
CA ILE A 156 -2.55 3.85 -3.21
C ILE A 156 -2.91 4.61 -1.91
N SER A 157 -3.44 3.93 -0.89
CA SER A 157 -3.95 4.58 0.33
C SER A 157 -3.65 3.81 1.62
N GLY A 158 -3.52 4.51 2.75
CA GLY A 158 -3.29 3.86 4.06
C GLY A 158 -1.91 3.18 4.21
N ASN A 159 -0.93 3.55 3.38
CA ASN A 159 0.42 3.02 3.42
C ASN A 159 1.31 3.96 4.25
N ASN A 160 1.26 3.85 5.58
CA ASN A 160 1.73 4.92 6.48
C ASN A 160 3.25 5.20 6.45
N GLN A 161 4.08 4.24 6.04
CA GLN A 161 5.54 4.42 5.88
C GLN A 161 5.94 4.77 4.42
N LEU A 162 4.99 4.83 3.49
CA LEU A 162 5.25 5.08 2.07
C LEU A 162 5.35 6.59 1.80
N ASN A 163 6.55 7.13 1.97
CA ASN A 163 6.79 8.58 1.87
C ASN A 163 7.09 9.07 0.43
N SER A 164 7.13 8.17 -0.56
CA SER A 164 7.42 8.52 -1.96
C SER A 164 6.77 7.55 -2.94
N VAL A 165 6.21 8.09 -4.03
CA VAL A 165 5.81 7.32 -5.22
C VAL A 165 6.40 8.03 -6.43
N GLY A 166 7.51 7.49 -6.94
CA GLY A 166 8.42 8.27 -7.78
C GLY A 166 8.88 7.55 -9.05
N PRO A 167 9.94 8.08 -9.70
CA PRO A 167 10.53 7.46 -10.89
C PRO A 167 11.08 6.06 -10.64
N LEU A 168 11.35 5.68 -9.38
CA LEU A 168 11.75 4.31 -9.02
C LEU A 168 10.55 3.36 -8.83
N SER A 169 9.35 3.90 -8.59
CA SER A 169 8.14 3.12 -8.34
C SER A 169 7.42 2.75 -9.63
N LEU A 170 7.20 3.74 -10.49
CA LEU A 170 6.37 3.64 -11.70
C LEU A 170 7.00 4.40 -12.90
N PRO A 171 8.27 4.12 -13.29
CA PRO A 171 8.96 4.86 -14.35
C PRO A 171 8.25 4.81 -15.70
N LYS A 172 7.71 3.64 -16.07
CA LYS A 172 7.13 3.37 -17.40
C LYS A 172 5.60 3.48 -17.44
N LEU A 173 4.93 3.78 -16.32
CA LEU A 173 3.47 3.84 -16.28
C LEU A 173 2.99 4.99 -17.17
N SER A 174 2.42 4.64 -18.31
CA SER A 174 2.05 5.57 -19.38
C SER A 174 0.56 5.87 -19.38
N VAL A 175 -0.27 4.84 -19.22
CA VAL A 175 -1.73 4.94 -19.36
C VAL A 175 -2.46 4.36 -18.15
N VAL A 176 -3.38 5.14 -17.60
CA VAL A 176 -4.41 4.69 -16.64
C VAL A 176 -5.78 5.01 -17.23
N GLN A 177 -6.56 3.97 -17.53
CA GLN A 177 -7.87 4.14 -18.16
C GLN A 177 -8.96 4.58 -17.16
N GLY A 178 -8.78 4.27 -15.87
CA GLY A 178 -9.61 4.75 -14.78
C GLY A 178 -9.05 6.01 -14.11
N LYS A 179 -9.39 6.19 -12.85
CA LYS A 179 -8.84 7.20 -11.95
C LYS A 179 -7.45 6.80 -11.44
N PHE A 180 -6.73 7.80 -10.96
CA PHE A 180 -5.53 7.60 -10.16
C PHE A 180 -5.75 8.30 -8.81
N GLU A 181 -5.82 7.53 -7.73
CA GLU A 181 -6.13 8.02 -6.38
C GLU A 181 -5.02 7.60 -5.40
N ALA A 182 -4.36 8.58 -4.79
CA ALA A 182 -3.32 8.34 -3.79
C ALA A 182 -3.59 9.13 -2.50
N SER A 183 -3.31 8.52 -1.34
CA SER A 183 -3.31 9.20 -0.04
C SER A 183 -2.23 8.67 0.91
N GLY A 184 -1.50 9.59 1.55
CA GLY A 184 -0.37 9.23 2.42
C GLY A 184 0.55 10.40 2.76
N ASN A 185 1.68 10.07 3.39
CA ASN A 185 2.69 11.03 3.87
C ASN A 185 3.73 11.34 2.79
N PHE A 186 3.28 11.52 1.55
CA PHE A 186 4.18 11.66 0.40
C PHE A 186 4.94 12.99 0.43
N ASN A 187 6.27 12.92 0.34
CA ASN A 187 7.13 14.08 0.07
C ASN A 187 7.37 14.28 -1.43
N THR A 188 7.36 13.18 -2.21
CA THR A 188 7.59 13.19 -3.65
C THR A 188 6.55 12.33 -4.35
N PHE A 189 5.91 12.88 -5.39
CA PHE A 189 5.00 12.15 -6.27
C PHE A 189 5.28 12.48 -7.73
N VAL A 190 5.89 11.55 -8.49
CA VAL A 190 6.30 11.78 -9.90
C VAL A 190 6.10 10.52 -10.73
N LEU A 191 5.33 10.64 -11.82
CA LEU A 191 5.08 9.59 -12.80
C LEU A 191 5.70 10.02 -14.16
N PRO A 192 7.00 9.76 -14.42
CA PRO A 192 7.71 10.38 -15.53
C PRO A 192 7.24 9.86 -16.90
N GLY A 193 6.93 8.57 -17.01
CA GLY A 193 6.41 7.95 -18.23
C GLY A 193 4.95 8.26 -18.56
N LEU A 194 4.22 8.95 -17.66
CA LEU A 194 2.78 9.16 -17.81
C LEU A 194 2.46 9.98 -19.06
N THR A 195 1.52 9.49 -19.86
CA THR A 195 0.97 10.18 -21.04
C THR A 195 -0.51 10.48 -20.88
N SER A 196 -1.30 9.59 -20.26
CA SER A 196 -2.75 9.78 -20.11
C SER A 196 -3.34 9.13 -18.86
N ILE A 197 -4.23 9.85 -18.18
CA ILE A 197 -5.20 9.32 -17.21
C ILE A 197 -6.57 9.76 -17.69
N ILE A 198 -7.39 8.80 -18.14
CA ILE A 198 -8.72 9.07 -18.71
C ILE A 198 -9.72 9.43 -17.60
N GLY A 199 -9.55 8.88 -16.40
CA GLY A 199 -10.29 9.32 -15.22
C GLY A 199 -9.75 10.62 -14.60
N GLY A 200 -9.99 10.77 -13.30
CA GLY A 200 -9.44 11.87 -12.52
C GLY A 200 -8.16 11.47 -11.79
N TYR A 201 -7.25 12.43 -11.61
CA TYR A 201 -6.12 12.32 -10.71
C TYR A 201 -6.43 12.97 -9.37
N THR A 202 -6.28 12.25 -8.27
CA THR A 202 -6.50 12.71 -6.90
C THR A 202 -5.30 12.35 -6.01
N LEU A 203 -4.70 13.35 -5.38
CA LEU A 203 -3.69 13.19 -4.33
C LEU A 203 -4.16 13.83 -3.02
N ASN A 204 -4.15 13.06 -1.93
CA ASN A 204 -4.40 13.57 -0.58
C ASN A 204 -3.15 13.38 0.30
N TYR A 205 -2.41 14.46 0.59
CA TYR A 205 -1.13 14.40 1.30
C TYR A 205 -1.27 14.82 2.77
N SER A 206 -0.45 14.29 3.67
CA SER A 206 -0.54 14.63 5.11
C SER A 206 0.31 15.81 5.56
N ASP A 207 1.49 16.05 4.96
CA ASP A 207 2.47 17.03 5.44
C ASP A 207 2.60 18.27 4.54
N THR A 208 3.75 18.43 3.89
CA THR A 208 4.06 19.47 2.91
C THR A 208 4.26 18.82 1.54
N PHE A 209 3.56 19.34 0.53
CA PHE A 209 3.63 18.83 -0.84
C PHE A 209 3.39 19.97 -1.83
N ASP A 210 4.17 20.03 -2.90
CA ASP A 210 3.99 21.04 -3.96
C ASP A 210 2.96 20.59 -4.98
N CYS A 211 1.70 20.90 -4.70
CA CYS A 211 0.59 20.65 -5.62
C CYS A 211 0.71 21.44 -6.94
N ASN A 212 1.44 22.56 -6.99
CA ASN A 212 1.58 23.35 -8.22
C ASN A 212 2.58 22.69 -9.16
N ALA A 213 3.76 22.33 -8.67
CA ALA A 213 4.75 21.59 -9.45
C ALA A 213 4.21 20.26 -9.98
N LEU A 214 3.42 19.54 -9.16
CA LEU A 214 2.72 18.33 -9.62
C LEU A 214 1.68 18.67 -10.70
N LYS A 215 0.83 19.69 -10.48
CA LYS A 215 -0.18 20.12 -11.46
C LYS A 215 0.47 20.43 -12.81
N ASP A 216 1.54 21.21 -12.83
CA ASP A 216 2.22 21.59 -14.07
C ASP A 216 2.80 20.38 -14.82
N SER A 217 3.21 19.33 -14.09
CA SER A 217 3.72 18.07 -14.64
C SER A 217 2.65 17.19 -15.30
N ILE A 218 1.38 17.24 -14.82
CA ILE A 218 0.33 16.30 -15.24
C ILE A 218 -0.96 16.92 -15.80
N GLN A 219 -1.20 18.23 -15.70
CA GLN A 219 -2.48 18.84 -16.08
C GLN A 219 -2.90 18.65 -17.54
N SER A 220 -1.94 18.49 -18.46
CA SER A 220 -2.18 18.19 -19.88
C SER A 220 -2.45 16.70 -20.17
N LYS A 221 -2.35 15.85 -19.15
CA LYS A 221 -2.40 14.39 -19.24
C LYS A 221 -3.62 13.79 -18.54
N VAL A 222 -4.43 14.59 -17.84
CA VAL A 222 -5.51 14.12 -16.97
C VAL A 222 -6.80 14.89 -17.22
N ASN A 223 -7.95 14.22 -17.19
CA ASN A 223 -9.25 14.89 -17.41
C ASN A 223 -9.74 15.72 -16.21
N SER A 224 -9.28 15.39 -15.00
CA SER A 224 -9.46 16.24 -13.82
C SER A 224 -8.31 16.06 -12.83
N PHE A 225 -7.99 17.11 -12.08
CA PHE A 225 -6.90 17.11 -11.11
C PHE A 225 -7.36 17.66 -9.76
N ARG A 226 -7.10 16.91 -8.68
CA ARG A 226 -7.28 17.33 -7.29
C ARG A 226 -6.02 17.00 -6.49
N CYS A 227 -5.48 18.00 -5.80
CA CYS A 227 -4.39 17.84 -4.85
C CYS A 227 -4.76 18.62 -3.59
N ALA A 228 -4.87 17.94 -2.45
CA ALA A 228 -5.40 18.51 -1.21
C ALA A 228 -4.71 17.91 0.03
N LYS A 229 -4.67 18.67 1.13
CA LYS A 229 -4.14 18.17 2.39
C LYS A 229 -5.19 17.33 3.13
N ASN A 230 -4.79 16.19 3.70
CA ASN A 230 -5.64 15.35 4.55
C ASN A 230 -6.24 16.18 5.69
N GLY A 231 -7.56 16.04 5.91
CA GLY A 231 -8.30 16.83 6.90
C GLY A 231 -8.58 18.29 6.52
N SER A 232 -8.07 18.80 5.40
CA SER A 232 -8.36 20.15 4.91
C SER A 232 -9.64 20.17 4.07
N SER A 233 -10.76 20.52 4.68
CA SER A 233 -12.05 20.76 4.04
C SER A 233 -12.08 22.09 3.26
N THR A 234 -11.16 22.27 2.30
CA THR A 234 -11.16 23.40 1.36
C THR A 234 -11.82 23.00 0.05
N GLY A 235 -13.14 22.83 0.11
CA GLY A 235 -13.98 22.85 -1.08
C GLY A 235 -14.05 24.27 -1.64
N SER A 236 -13.26 24.55 -2.68
CA SER A 236 -13.34 25.80 -3.44
C SER A 236 -13.33 25.48 -4.93
N SER A 237 -14.52 25.25 -5.48
CA SER A 237 -14.74 25.34 -6.93
C SER A 237 -14.46 26.78 -7.39
N PRO A 238 -13.77 27.02 -8.52
CA PRO A 238 -13.62 28.35 -9.07
C PRO A 238 -14.94 28.81 -9.69
N GLN A 239 -15.85 29.35 -8.86
CA GLN A 239 -17.05 30.02 -9.34
C GLN A 239 -16.68 31.38 -9.94
N ALA A 240 -16.60 31.44 -11.26
CA ALA A 240 -16.50 32.70 -11.97
C ALA A 240 -17.83 33.46 -11.90
N ASN A 241 -17.80 34.75 -11.54
CA ASN A 241 -18.74 35.75 -12.03
C ASN A 241 -18.12 37.16 -11.93
N PRO A 242 -18.28 38.06 -12.93
CA PRO A 242 -17.65 39.38 -12.92
C PRO A 242 -18.59 40.53 -12.52
N SER A 243 -18.00 41.70 -12.23
CA SER A 243 -18.66 43.02 -12.11
C SER A 243 -19.57 43.21 -10.87
N ALA A 244 -19.64 44.35 -10.18
CA ALA A 244 -19.54 45.73 -10.66
C ALA A 244 -19.21 46.74 -9.54
N THR A 245 -18.80 47.95 -9.95
CA THR A 245 -18.51 49.12 -9.11
C THR A 245 -19.78 49.81 -8.59
N ALA A 246 -19.80 50.24 -7.32
CA ALA A 246 -20.63 51.37 -6.87
C ALA A 246 -20.05 52.05 -5.60
N THR A 247 -20.03 53.38 -5.60
CA THR A 247 -19.58 54.23 -4.48
C THR A 247 -20.80 54.96 -3.90
N ALA A 248 -20.98 54.99 -2.57
CA ALA A 248 -21.70 56.06 -1.87
C ALA A 248 -21.45 56.05 -0.34
N THR A 249 -21.32 57.24 0.23
CA THR A 249 -21.12 57.55 1.65
C THR A 249 -22.42 58.00 2.33
N THR A 250 -22.56 57.78 3.65
CA THR A 250 -22.69 58.80 4.74
C THR A 250 -23.59 58.36 5.91
N THR A 251 -23.12 58.59 7.16
CA THR A 251 -23.88 59.01 8.38
C THR A 251 -25.10 58.20 8.90
N ASP A 252 -25.39 58.09 10.20
CA ASP A 252 -24.69 58.42 11.46
C ASP A 252 -25.50 57.82 12.66
N SER A 253 -24.95 57.89 13.87
CA SER A 253 -25.62 57.85 15.18
C SER A 253 -26.05 56.50 15.78
N ALA A 254 -25.54 56.26 17.00
CA ALA A 254 -25.96 55.25 17.97
C ALA A 254 -27.12 55.80 18.86
N PRO A 255 -27.58 55.21 20.01
CA PRO A 255 -26.77 54.64 21.10
C PRO A 255 -27.38 53.44 21.90
N THR A 256 -26.71 53.05 23.00
CA THR A 256 -27.20 52.24 24.15
C THR A 256 -27.56 50.75 23.90
N THR A 257 -27.42 49.80 24.83
CA THR A 257 -26.90 49.80 26.23
C THR A 257 -26.31 48.42 26.59
N SER A 258 -25.65 48.32 27.75
CA SER A 258 -24.95 47.13 28.23
C SER A 258 -25.79 46.11 29.02
N SER A 259 -25.26 44.89 29.07
CA SER A 259 -25.18 43.97 30.24
C SER A 259 -26.29 42.96 30.59
N LYS A 260 -25.86 41.68 30.52
CA LYS A 260 -25.92 40.60 31.55
C LYS A 260 -27.22 39.84 31.84
N SER A 261 -26.98 38.60 32.31
CA SER A 261 -27.88 37.66 33.03
C SER A 261 -28.91 36.94 32.12
N SER A 262 -28.77 35.62 31.88
CA SER A 262 -29.21 34.47 32.71
C SER A 262 -30.74 34.32 32.77
N SER A 263 -31.39 33.15 32.70
CA SER A 263 -30.93 31.75 32.81
C SER A 263 -32.06 30.77 32.41
N SER A 264 -31.70 29.51 32.12
CA SER A 264 -32.57 28.31 32.26
C SER A 264 -33.76 28.20 31.27
N SER A 265 -34.40 27.04 31.02
CA SER A 265 -34.36 25.73 31.70
C SER A 265 -34.89 24.58 30.79
N LEU A 266 -34.52 23.32 31.10
CA LEU A 266 -35.24 22.03 30.83
C LEU A 266 -35.42 21.59 29.34
N SER A 267 -35.32 20.31 28.93
CA SER A 267 -35.30 18.99 29.59
C SER A 267 -34.29 18.04 28.88
N ASN A 268 -33.54 17.15 29.56
CA ASN A 268 -33.87 15.74 29.89
C ASN A 268 -34.32 14.89 28.67
N SER A 269 -33.77 13.72 28.31
CA SER A 269 -32.78 12.79 28.91
C SER A 269 -32.13 11.95 27.76
N ASN A 270 -31.25 10.95 27.90
CA ASN A 270 -30.58 10.27 29.03
C ASN A 270 -29.24 9.61 28.56
N SER A 271 -28.34 9.24 29.48
CA SER A 271 -27.30 8.21 29.29
C SER A 271 -26.72 7.78 30.64
N ASN A 272 -26.80 6.48 30.93
CA ASN A 272 -26.55 5.94 32.28
C ASN A 272 -25.16 5.26 32.36
N SER A 273 -24.25 5.85 33.13
CA SER A 273 -22.96 5.26 33.49
C SER A 273 -22.67 5.55 34.97
N ASN A 274 -22.55 4.50 35.79
CA ASN A 274 -22.22 4.57 37.22
C ASN A 274 -21.15 3.50 37.48
N SER A 275 -19.87 3.84 37.73
CA SER A 275 -19.26 4.39 38.95
C SER A 275 -18.71 3.33 39.90
N ASN A 276 -17.38 3.24 40.02
CA ASN A 276 -16.63 3.62 41.22
C ASN A 276 -15.12 3.31 40.99
N SER A 277 -14.17 4.21 41.19
CA SER A 277 -13.82 4.97 42.41
C SER A 277 -13.26 4.07 43.53
N ASN A 278 -11.96 4.15 43.79
CA ASN A 278 -11.50 4.86 45.00
C ASN A 278 -10.01 5.25 44.92
N SER A 279 -9.59 6.17 45.79
CA SER A 279 -8.29 6.85 45.73
C SER A 279 -7.42 6.63 46.98
N ASN A 280 -6.11 6.85 46.79
CA ASN A 280 -5.23 7.67 47.65
C ASN A 280 -4.16 7.02 48.56
N SER A 281 -3.04 7.76 48.67
CA SER A 281 -2.08 7.89 49.79
C SER A 281 -1.06 6.77 50.14
N ASN A 282 0.16 6.94 49.61
CA ASN A 282 1.40 7.31 50.33
C ASN A 282 1.94 6.43 51.51
N SER A 283 3.16 5.84 51.37
CA SER A 283 4.34 6.10 52.24
C SER A 283 5.53 5.11 52.07
N ASN A 284 6.72 5.56 52.48
CA ASN A 284 8.06 4.91 52.46
C ASN A 284 8.15 3.48 53.04
N SER A 285 9.03 2.63 52.48
CA SER A 285 10.34 2.35 53.10
C SER A 285 11.26 1.40 52.29
N SER A 286 12.55 1.71 52.38
CA SER A 286 13.75 1.05 51.86
C SER A 286 13.89 -0.48 51.98
N SER A 287 14.54 -1.11 50.99
CA SER A 287 15.70 -1.98 51.28
C SER A 287 16.66 -2.15 50.08
N ASN A 288 17.94 -2.09 50.42
CA ASN A 288 19.14 -1.96 49.60
C ASN A 288 19.59 -3.29 48.96
N SER A 289 20.16 -3.26 47.75
CA SER A 289 21.38 -4.03 47.45
C SER A 289 22.05 -3.59 46.13
N ASN A 290 23.31 -3.18 46.24
CA ASN A 290 24.21 -2.87 45.13
C ASN A 290 24.72 -4.15 44.44
N SER A 291 24.93 -4.08 43.13
CA SER A 291 26.25 -4.40 42.56
C SER A 291 26.48 -3.69 41.22
N SER A 292 27.37 -2.69 41.24
CA SER A 292 27.89 -2.02 40.06
C SER A 292 29.23 -2.63 39.64
N SER A 293 29.44 -2.83 38.35
CA SER A 293 30.80 -2.75 37.78
C SER A 293 30.75 -1.88 36.53
N ASN A 294 31.68 -0.93 36.49
CA ASN A 294 31.73 0.17 35.54
C ASN A 294 33.06 0.10 34.80
N SER A 295 33.05 0.21 33.48
CA SER A 295 34.27 0.49 32.71
C SER A 295 33.94 1.23 31.42
N SER A 296 34.19 2.53 31.45
CA SER A 296 34.14 3.42 30.30
C SER A 296 35.54 3.60 29.70
N SER A 297 35.68 3.51 28.38
CA SER A 297 36.70 4.30 27.67
C SER A 297 36.31 4.58 26.22
N SER A 298 36.57 5.82 25.84
CA SER A 298 36.41 6.42 24.52
C SER A 298 37.39 5.89 23.47
N SER A 299 37.01 5.95 22.19
CA SER A 299 37.77 6.77 21.23
C SER A 299 37.00 7.03 19.92
N THR A 300 37.39 8.13 19.26
CA THR A 300 36.94 8.62 17.96
C THR A 300 37.49 7.80 16.80
N GLY A 301 36.72 7.65 15.71
CA GLY A 301 37.23 7.05 14.48
C GLY A 301 36.28 7.19 13.28
N SER A 302 36.38 8.33 12.57
CA SER A 302 35.71 8.50 11.27
C SER A 302 36.27 7.50 10.26
N ILE A 303 35.42 6.69 9.62
CA ILE A 303 35.82 5.87 8.48
C ILE A 303 35.28 6.51 7.20
N ALA A 304 36.20 6.87 6.30
CA ALA A 304 35.90 7.56 5.07
C ALA A 304 35.29 6.63 4.01
N LEU A 305 34.46 7.23 3.15
CA LEU A 305 34.04 6.64 1.89
C LEU A 305 35.27 6.38 1.00
N LEU A 306 35.52 5.12 0.66
CA LEU A 306 36.42 4.76 -0.45
C LEU A 306 35.58 4.25 -1.61
N SER A 307 35.32 5.16 -2.54
CA SER A 307 34.86 4.87 -3.89
C SER A 307 35.90 4.06 -4.66
N SER A 308 35.49 2.94 -5.27
CA SER A 308 36.24 2.30 -6.35
C SER A 308 35.29 1.87 -7.47
N PRO A 309 35.42 2.42 -8.69
CA PRO A 309 34.73 1.91 -9.87
C PRO A 309 35.62 0.82 -10.50
N LEU A 310 35.29 -0.46 -10.28
CA LEU A 310 35.94 -1.53 -11.02
C LEU A 310 35.20 -1.77 -12.33
N SER A 311 35.76 -1.24 -13.42
CA SER A 311 35.15 -1.23 -14.74
C SER A 311 34.99 -2.63 -15.35
N ALA A 312 33.78 -2.86 -15.86
CA ALA A 312 33.38 -3.77 -16.93
C ALA A 312 34.42 -4.76 -17.50
N LEU A 313 34.18 -6.06 -17.28
CA LEU A 313 34.70 -7.14 -18.13
C LEU A 313 33.65 -8.26 -18.32
N VAL A 314 32.59 -7.99 -19.07
CA VAL A 314 31.75 -9.03 -19.69
C VAL A 314 31.38 -8.60 -21.11
N ALA A 315 32.09 -9.15 -22.09
CA ALA A 315 31.77 -9.03 -23.51
C ALA A 315 32.01 -10.37 -24.20
N LEU A 316 31.09 -11.31 -24.01
CA LEU A 316 31.10 -12.58 -24.71
C LEU A 316 29.67 -13.07 -24.95
N LEU A 317 29.10 -12.76 -26.11
CA LEU A 317 28.05 -13.57 -26.73
C LEU A 317 28.03 -13.31 -28.25
N THR A 318 28.72 -14.21 -28.96
CA THR A 318 28.21 -14.94 -30.14
C THR A 318 27.42 -14.18 -31.20
N LEU A 319 28.09 -13.88 -32.32
CA LEU A 319 27.45 -13.67 -33.62
C LEU A 319 27.75 -14.88 -34.53
N ALA A 320 26.76 -15.75 -34.74
CA ALA A 320 26.90 -16.93 -35.60
C ALA A 320 25.54 -17.36 -36.17
N ALA A 321 25.03 -16.64 -37.19
CA ALA A 321 23.84 -17.04 -37.95
C ALA A 321 23.74 -16.32 -39.31
N SER A 322 24.61 -16.68 -40.27
CA SER A 322 24.35 -16.38 -41.70
C SER A 322 25.23 -17.24 -42.65
N LEU A 323 24.64 -18.34 -43.14
CA LEU A 323 24.84 -18.88 -44.50
C LEU A 323 26.28 -19.00 -45.05
N TYR A 324 26.99 -20.08 -44.72
CA TYR A 324 27.33 -21.19 -45.64
C TYR A 324 28.03 -22.33 -44.89
#